data_AF-A0A833YEX8-F1
#
_entry.id   AF-A0A833YEX8-F1
#
_cell.length_a   1.000
_cell.length_b   1.000
_cell.length_c   1.000
_cell.angle_alpha   90.00
_cell.angle_beta   90.00
_cell.angle_gamma   90.00
#
_symmetry.space_group_name_H-M   'P 1'
#
loop_
_entity.id
_entity.type
_entity.pdbx_description
1 polymer ?
#
loop_
_entity_poly.entity_id
_entity_poly.type
_entity_poly.pdbx_seq_one_letter_code
_entity_poly.pdbx_strand_id
1 'polypeptide(L)'
;MFIPDGRVSVSARIDRKGFCEGDEISIHADFENTCSRIIVPKAAIVARHTYLANGQTKVLTQKLSSVRGNHIISGTCASWRGKSLRVQKIRPSILGCNILRVEYFLLVSG
;
A
#
# COMPACT_ATOMS: atom_id res chain seq x y z
N MET A 1 28.37 -10.10 9.01
CA MET A 1 27.67 -11.23 9.66
C MET A 1 26.68 -11.80 8.65
N PHE A 2 26.75 -13.10 8.36
CA PHE A 2 25.80 -13.77 7.46
C PHE A 2 24.66 -14.37 8.29
N ILE A 3 23.41 -14.07 7.93
CA ILE A 3 22.21 -14.64 8.56
C ILE A 3 21.52 -15.51 7.50
N PRO A 4 21.78 -16.82 7.45
CA PRO A 4 21.22 -17.70 6.41
C PRO A 4 19.69 -17.78 6.48
N ASP A 5 19.10 -17.62 7.67
CA ASP A 5 17.65 -17.68 7.92
C ASP A 5 17.01 -16.32 8.21
N GLY A 6 17.63 -15.23 7.76
CA GLY A 6 17.12 -13.88 7.99
C GLY A 6 15.75 -13.66 7.34
N ARG A 7 14.77 -13.16 8.11
CA ARG A 7 13.38 -12.95 7.65
C ARG A 7 12.96 -11.50 7.83
N VAL A 8 11.99 -11.11 7.02
CA VAL A 8 11.24 -9.87 7.18
C VAL A 8 9.77 -10.25 7.29
N SER A 9 9.11 -9.83 8.36
CA SER A 9 7.68 -10.07 8.56
C SER A 9 6.94 -8.75 8.74
N VAL A 10 5.69 -8.72 8.28
CA VAL A 10 4.79 -7.58 8.44
C VAL A 10 3.39 -8.11 8.77
N SER A 11 2.79 -7.55 9.82
CA SER A 11 1.38 -7.75 10.15
C SER A 11 0.72 -6.39 10.18
N ALA A 12 -0.39 -6.21 9.47
CA ALA A 12 -1.06 -4.93 9.35
C ALA A 12 -2.58 -5.07 9.47
N ARG A 13 -3.20 -4.07 10.10
CA ARG A 13 -4.65 -3.95 10.25
C ARG A 13 -5.10 -2.50 10.08
N ILE A 14 -6.35 -2.36 9.66
CA ILE A 14 -7.09 -1.11 9.55
C ILE A 14 -8.50 -1.34 10.11
N ASP A 15 -9.17 -0.26 10.51
CA ASP A 15 -10.43 -0.36 11.25
C ASP A 15 -11.61 -0.79 10.37
N ARG A 16 -11.55 -0.49 9.06
CA ARG A 16 -12.61 -0.77 8.10
C ARG A 16 -12.05 -0.87 6.68
N LYS A 17 -12.87 -1.36 5.74
CA LYS A 17 -12.51 -1.47 4.32
C LYS A 17 -13.00 -0.30 3.45
N GLY A 18 -14.10 0.35 3.85
CA GLY A 18 -14.71 1.47 3.11
C GLY A 18 -14.21 2.83 3.60
N PHE A 19 -13.78 3.68 2.68
CA PHE A 19 -13.32 5.04 2.95
C PHE A 19 -13.81 6.00 1.87
N CYS A 20 -14.08 7.23 2.26
CA CYS A 20 -14.46 8.31 1.36
C CYS A 20 -13.23 9.11 0.90
N GLU A 21 -13.39 9.89 -0.16
CA GLU A 21 -12.38 10.89 -0.54
C GLU A 21 -12.12 11.83 0.63
N GLY A 22 -10.84 12.08 0.91
CA GLY A 22 -10.41 12.95 2.01
C GLY A 22 -10.23 12.23 3.35
N ASP A 23 -10.78 11.02 3.52
CA ASP A 23 -10.58 10.21 4.72
C ASP A 23 -9.10 9.92 4.96
N GLU A 24 -8.77 9.68 6.23
CA GLU A 24 -7.48 9.16 6.65
C GLU A 24 -7.60 7.69 7.05
N ILE A 25 -6.80 6.84 6.40
CA ILE A 25 -6.67 5.44 6.78
C ILE A 25 -5.67 5.35 7.93
N SER A 26 -6.13 4.93 9.10
CA SER A 26 -5.28 4.63 10.26
C SER A 26 -4.66 3.25 10.13
N ILE A 27 -3.36 3.18 9.82
CA ILE A 27 -2.64 1.92 9.63
C ILE A 27 -1.96 1.53 10.95
N HIS A 28 -2.35 0.38 11.49
CA HIS A 28 -1.64 -0.27 12.58
C HIS A 28 -0.84 -1.43 12.00
N ALA A 29 0.47 -1.41 12.17
CA ALA A 29 1.33 -2.46 11.63
C ALA A 29 2.50 -2.75 12.55
N ASP A 30 2.94 -4.00 12.58
CA ASP A 30 4.14 -4.45 13.24
C ASP A 30 5.09 -5.04 12.18
N PHE A 31 6.34 -4.61 12.23
CA PHE A 31 7.39 -4.99 11.30
C PHE A 31 8.54 -5.62 12.09
N GLU A 32 9.03 -6.75 11.61
CA GLU A 32 10.15 -7.46 12.18
C GLU A 32 11.23 -7.66 11.11
N ASN A 33 12.47 -7.33 11.46
CA ASN A 33 13.61 -7.50 10.59
C ASN A 33 14.68 -8.35 11.27
N THR A 34 14.71 -9.64 10.96
CA THR A 34 15.80 -10.54 11.37
C THR A 34 16.83 -10.76 10.26
N CYS A 35 16.71 -10.06 9.12
CA CYS A 35 17.67 -10.13 8.04
C CYS A 35 18.84 -9.16 8.23
N SER A 36 19.96 -9.40 7.54
CA SER A 36 21.17 -8.59 7.67
C SER A 36 21.09 -7.20 7.02
N ARG A 37 20.00 -6.90 6.30
CA ARG A 37 19.81 -5.65 5.56
C ARG A 37 18.97 -4.68 6.38
N ILE A 38 19.16 -3.39 6.13
CA ILE A 38 18.25 -2.35 6.60
C ILE A 38 17.01 -2.35 5.70
N ILE A 39 15.83 -2.39 6.30
CA ILE A 39 14.54 -2.36 5.57
C ILE A 39 13.82 -1.03 5.80
N VAL A 40 12.84 -0.71 4.94
CA VAL A 40 12.13 0.56 5.00
C VAL A 40 10.63 0.32 4.80
N PRO A 41 9.84 0.37 5.89
CA PRO A 41 8.41 0.15 5.81
C PRO A 41 7.73 1.26 5.00
N LYS A 42 6.83 0.86 4.12
CA LYS A 42 6.07 1.73 3.22
C LYS A 42 4.61 1.26 3.18
N ALA A 43 3.70 2.21 3.00
CA ALA A 43 2.33 1.90 2.63
C ALA A 43 1.85 2.80 1.51
N ALA A 44 0.95 2.29 0.67
CA ALA A 44 0.41 3.03 -0.46
C ALA A 44 -1.03 2.61 -0.81
N ILE A 45 -1.82 3.58 -1.23
CA ILE A 45 -3.09 3.31 -1.93
C ILE A 45 -2.77 3.15 -3.41
N VAL A 46 -3.19 2.03 -3.99
CA VAL A 46 -3.01 1.70 -5.41
C VAL A 46 -4.36 1.47 -6.05
N ALA A 47 -4.62 2.14 -7.16
CA ALA A 47 -5.80 1.97 -7.99
C ALA A 47 -5.46 1.12 -9.21
N ARG A 48 -6.25 0.08 -9.46
CA ARG A 48 -6.19 -0.77 -10.65
C ARG A 48 -7.39 -0.46 -11.53
N HIS A 49 -7.13 0.18 -12.66
CA HIS A 49 -8.14 0.53 -13.66
C HIS A 49 -8.18 -0.54 -14.73
N THR A 50 -9.31 -1.24 -14.85
CA THR A 50 -9.55 -2.21 -15.91
C THR A 50 -10.44 -1.56 -16.96
N TYR A 51 -10.01 -1.54 -18.22
CA TYR A 51 -10.70 -0.83 -19.31
C TYR A 51 -10.54 -1.54 -20.65
N LEU A 52 -11.47 -1.34 -21.59
CA LEU A 52 -11.32 -1.81 -22.98
C LEU A 52 -10.59 -0.76 -23.83
N ALA A 53 -9.58 -1.18 -24.56
CA ALA A 53 -8.95 -0.34 -25.57
C ALA A 53 -8.57 -1.22 -26.76
N ASN A 54 -8.96 -0.79 -27.95
CA ASN A 54 -8.71 -1.50 -29.21
C ASN A 54 -9.24 -2.95 -29.17
N GLY A 55 -10.44 -3.15 -28.63
CA GLY A 55 -11.07 -4.48 -28.52
C GLY A 55 -10.48 -5.41 -27.46
N GLN A 56 -9.49 -4.95 -26.67
CA GLN A 56 -8.85 -5.75 -25.61
C GLN A 56 -9.07 -5.16 -24.22
N THR A 57 -9.22 -6.01 -23.22
CA THR A 57 -9.19 -5.59 -21.81
C THR A 57 -7.76 -5.31 -21.36
N LYS A 58 -7.51 -4.09 -20.91
CA LYS A 58 -6.24 -3.62 -20.37
C LYS A 58 -6.37 -3.27 -18.90
N VAL A 59 -5.24 -3.32 -18.20
CA VAL A 59 -5.14 -3.00 -16.77
C VAL A 59 -4.06 -1.94 -16.56
N LEU A 60 -4.44 -0.80 -16.01
CA LEU A 60 -3.54 0.28 -15.60
C LEU A 60 -3.48 0.34 -14.08
N THR A 61 -2.28 0.16 -13.52
CA THR A 61 -2.03 0.29 -12.09
C THR A 61 -1.44 1.66 -11.79
N GLN A 62 -2.07 2.41 -10.88
CA GLN A 62 -1.66 3.74 -10.48
C GLN A 62 -1.51 3.83 -8.97
N LYS A 63 -0.35 4.31 -8.51
CA LYS A 63 -0.13 4.65 -7.10
C LYS A 63 -0.70 6.04 -6.82
N LEU A 64 -1.59 6.15 -5.83
CA LEU A 64 -2.29 7.40 -5.51
C LEU A 64 -1.62 8.17 -4.37
N SER A 65 -1.55 7.56 -3.19
CA SER A 65 -0.92 8.15 -2.01
C SER A 65 0.02 7.14 -1.36
N SER A 66 1.04 7.62 -0.64
CA SER A 66 1.91 6.74 0.12
C SER A 66 2.58 7.43 1.29
N VAL A 67 2.95 6.63 2.27
CA VAL A 67 3.78 7.01 3.40
C VAL A 67 5.01 6.11 3.49
N ARG A 68 6.07 6.67 4.07
CA ARG A 68 7.33 5.99 4.37
C ARG A 68 7.58 6.07 5.87
N GLY A 69 7.98 4.96 6.47
CA GLY A 69 8.44 4.92 7.86
C GLY A 69 9.95 5.02 7.98
N ASN A 70 10.43 4.93 9.21
CA ASN A 70 11.86 4.96 9.51
C ASN A 70 12.53 3.65 9.11
N HIS A 71 13.84 3.72 8.88
CA HIS A 71 14.65 2.52 8.64
C HIS A 71 14.57 1.57 9.84
N ILE A 72 14.43 0.28 9.57
CA ILE A 72 14.50 -0.78 10.58
C ILE A 72 15.79 -1.55 10.32
N ILE A 73 16.72 -1.44 11.25
CA ILE A 73 18.03 -2.09 11.12
C ILE A 73 17.90 -3.60 11.39
N SER A 74 18.92 -4.36 11.00
CA SER A 74 19.01 -5.80 11.24
C SER A 74 18.79 -6.13 12.73
N GLY A 75 17.97 -7.14 13.00
CA GLY A 75 17.69 -7.65 14.34
C GLY A 75 16.72 -6.79 15.17
N THR A 76 15.96 -5.89 14.54
CA THR A 76 15.04 -4.98 15.25
C THR A 76 13.62 -5.04 14.70
N CYS A 77 12.69 -4.55 15.52
CA CYS A 77 11.27 -4.43 15.17
C CYS A 77 10.83 -2.97 15.24
N ALA A 78 9.80 -2.62 14.49
CA ALA A 78 9.14 -1.33 14.58
C ALA A 78 7.63 -1.47 14.42
N SER A 79 6.91 -0.47 14.93
CA SER A 79 5.46 -0.48 14.93
C SER A 79 4.89 0.84 14.45
N TRP A 80 3.81 0.76 13.68
CA TRP A 80 2.91 1.87 13.40
C TRP A 80 1.68 1.72 14.30
N ARG A 81 1.36 2.80 15.03
CA ARG A 81 0.21 2.89 15.93
C ARG A 81 -0.72 3.99 15.41
N GLY A 82 -1.40 3.70 14.32
CA GLY A 82 -2.27 4.65 13.62
C GLY A 82 -1.51 5.59 12.69
N LYS A 83 -0.57 5.05 11.91
CA LYS A 83 0.10 5.83 10.86
C LYS A 83 -0.95 6.20 9.81
N SER A 84 -1.22 7.50 9.69
CA SER A 84 -2.25 8.02 8.77
C SER A 84 -1.78 7.99 7.32
N LEU A 85 -2.67 7.53 6.43
CA LEU A 85 -2.53 7.61 4.97
C LEU A 85 -3.81 8.18 4.36
N ARG A 86 -3.72 9.37 3.78
CA ARG A 86 -4.87 10.08 3.22
C ARG A 86 -5.36 9.47 1.90
N VAL A 87 -6.67 9.33 1.78
CA VAL A 87 -7.38 9.01 0.53
C VAL A 87 -7.47 10.29 -0.29
N GLN A 88 -6.68 10.37 -1.36
CA GLN A 88 -6.71 11.52 -2.26
C GLN A 88 -7.99 11.53 -3.11
N LYS A 89 -8.26 12.69 -3.73
CA LYS A 89 -9.30 12.84 -4.74
C LYS A 89 -9.13 11.83 -5.85
N ILE A 90 -10.04 10.86 -5.88
CA ILE A 90 -10.12 9.88 -6.94
C ILE A 90 -10.84 10.58 -8.08
N ARG A 91 -10.18 10.76 -9.23
CA ARG A 91 -10.85 11.36 -10.39
C ARG A 91 -12.00 10.42 -10.82
N PRO A 92 -13.24 10.93 -10.95
CA PRO A 92 -14.31 10.13 -11.52
C PRO A 92 -13.91 9.72 -12.94
N SER A 93 -14.25 8.49 -13.32
CA SER A 93 -14.05 7.98 -14.67
C SER A 93 -14.76 8.87 -15.68
N ILE A 94 -14.06 9.20 -16.77
CA ILE A 94 -14.48 10.13 -17.82
C ILE A 94 -15.73 9.59 -18.54
N LEU A 95 -16.73 10.46 -18.75
CA LEU A 95 -17.91 10.18 -19.58
C LEU A 95 -17.48 9.80 -21.01
N GLY A 96 -17.87 8.61 -21.47
CA GLY A 96 -17.51 8.05 -22.79
C GLY A 96 -16.40 6.99 -22.77
N CYS A 97 -15.99 6.49 -21.61
CA CYS A 97 -14.84 5.60 -21.48
C CYS A 97 -15.24 4.11 -21.29
N ASN A 98 -14.48 3.24 -21.95
CA ASN A 98 -14.52 1.78 -21.83
C ASN A 98 -14.04 1.23 -20.45
N ILE A 99 -14.07 2.02 -19.37
CA ILE A 99 -13.61 1.56 -18.05
C ILE A 99 -14.64 0.60 -17.48
N LEU A 100 -14.21 -0.64 -17.24
CA LEU A 100 -15.04 -1.72 -16.72
C LEU A 100 -15.11 -1.68 -15.20
N ARG A 101 -13.99 -1.38 -14.53
CA ARG A 101 -13.87 -1.42 -13.08
C ARG A 101 -12.64 -0.67 -12.61
N VAL A 102 -12.74 -0.05 -11.43
CA VAL A 102 -11.57 0.41 -10.68
C VAL A 102 -11.55 -0.28 -9.31
N GLU A 103 -10.42 -0.87 -8.96
CA GLU A 103 -10.21 -1.53 -7.66
C GLU A 103 -9.12 -0.81 -6.88
N TYR A 104 -9.35 -0.62 -5.59
CA TYR A 104 -8.40 0.03 -4.69
C TYR A 104 -7.79 -0.98 -3.74
N PHE A 105 -6.48 -0.88 -3.58
CA PHE A 105 -5.69 -1.73 -2.71
C PHE A 105 -4.89 -0.86 -1.75
N LEU A 106 -4.87 -1.25 -0.47
CA LEU A 106 -3.91 -0.76 0.50
C LEU A 106 -2.74 -1.75 0.55
N LEU A 107 -1.56 -1.31 0.13
CA LEU A 107 -0.34 -2.09 0.20
C LEU A 107 0.46 -1.65 1.43
N VAL A 108 0.96 -2.61 2.21
CA VAL A 108 1.91 -2.40 3.32
C VAL A 108 3.08 -3.35 3.10
N SER A 109 4.32 -2.82 3.06
CA SER A 109 5.53 -3.58 2.72
C SER A 109 6.73 -3.13 3.57
N GLY A 110 7.63 -4.06 3.92
CA GLY A 110 8.88 -3.83 4.65
C GLY A 110 10.11 -3.77 3.75
#